data_AF-D7EBE2-F1
#
_entry.id   AF-D7EBE2-F1
#
_cell.length_a   1.000
_cell.length_b   1.000
_cell.length_c   1.000
_cell.angle_alpha   90.00
_cell.angle_beta   90.00
_cell.angle_gamma   90.00
#
_symmetry.space_group_name_H-M   'P 1'
#
loop_
_entity.id
_entity.type
_entity.pdbx_description
1 polymer ?
#
loop_
_entity_poly.entity_id
_entity_poly.type
_entity_poly.pdbx_seq_one_letter_code
_entity_poly.pdbx_strand_id
1 'polypeptide(L)'
;MSVETSDYSIDLTQPCVDDPSKYIAQSRFVKKISMDILCQILQQYLNFGSISQLSCSEKLGVARFDFMDKTIILYKSGKIDVRRTSGVEDARNTMKNVEDMISGSFSDTFSD
;
A
#
# COMPACT_ATOMS: atom_id res chain seq x y z
N MET A 1 9.31 -14.78 21.15
CA MET A 1 9.28 -13.40 20.62
C MET A 1 7.98 -13.27 19.89
N SER A 2 7.03 -12.53 20.47
CA SER A 2 5.70 -12.34 19.91
C SER A 2 5.84 -11.48 18.66
N VAL A 3 5.58 -12.06 17.49
CA VAL A 3 5.44 -11.30 16.26
C VAL A 3 4.14 -10.52 16.43
N GLU A 4 4.23 -9.22 16.64
CA GLU A 4 3.06 -8.33 16.54
C GLU A 4 2.52 -8.52 15.12
N THR A 5 1.47 -9.32 15.01
CA THR A 5 0.71 -9.47 13.79
C THR A 5 0.10 -8.11 13.50
N SER A 6 0.58 -7.42 12.47
CA SER A 6 -0.04 -6.20 11.98
C SER A 6 -1.54 -6.49 11.74
N ASP A 7 -2.37 -6.05 12.68
CA ASP A 7 -3.82 -6.31 12.71
C ASP A 7 -4.50 -5.36 11.73
N TYR A 8 -4.30 -5.61 10.44
CA TYR A 8 -4.99 -4.84 9.41
C TYR A 8 -6.46 -5.29 9.34
N SER A 9 -7.39 -4.36 9.52
CA SER A 9 -8.77 -4.57 9.10
C SER A 9 -8.81 -4.56 7.57
N ILE A 10 -9.12 -5.70 6.94
CA ILE A 10 -9.18 -5.82 5.48
C ILE A 10 -10.65 -5.96 5.05
N ASP A 11 -11.13 -4.95 4.35
CA ASP A 11 -12.45 -4.95 3.74
C ASP A 11 -12.32 -5.30 2.26
N LEU A 12 -12.90 -6.44 1.86
CA LEU A 12 -12.97 -6.81 0.44
C LEU A 12 -14.22 -6.22 -0.20
N THR A 13 -14.02 -5.55 -1.32
CA THR A 13 -15.10 -4.99 -2.15
C THR A 13 -15.11 -5.67 -3.52
N GLN A 14 -16.31 -5.97 -4.04
CA GLN A 14 -16.55 -6.68 -5.29
C GLN A 14 -17.39 -5.90 -6.30
N PRO A 15 -17.21 -6.20 -7.60
CA PRO A 15 -16.03 -6.79 -8.24
C PRO A 15 -14.97 -5.71 -8.51
N CYS A 16 -13.70 -6.10 -8.68
CA CYS A 16 -12.71 -5.19 -9.24
C CYS A 16 -13.13 -4.84 -10.69
N VAL A 17 -13.29 -3.55 -10.99
CA VAL A 17 -13.71 -3.08 -12.33
C VAL A 17 -12.78 -3.60 -13.43
N ASP A 18 -11.50 -3.75 -13.12
CA ASP A 18 -10.46 -4.17 -14.05
C ASP A 18 -10.45 -5.71 -14.27
N ASP A 19 -10.95 -6.52 -13.33
CA ASP A 19 -11.01 -7.98 -13.42
C ASP A 19 -12.17 -8.50 -12.54
N PRO A 20 -13.27 -9.00 -13.14
CA PRO A 20 -14.45 -9.49 -12.41
C PRO A 20 -14.16 -10.67 -11.48
N SER A 21 -13.06 -11.41 -11.71
CA SER A 21 -12.63 -12.54 -10.88
C SER A 21 -11.85 -12.12 -9.64
N LYS A 22 -11.54 -10.83 -9.51
CA LYS A 22 -10.69 -10.27 -8.45
C LYS A 22 -11.42 -9.24 -7.60
N TYR A 23 -10.81 -8.95 -6.46
CA TYR A 23 -11.34 -8.04 -5.45
C TYR A 23 -10.48 -6.79 -5.35
N ILE A 24 -11.06 -5.75 -4.73
CA ILE A 24 -10.29 -4.64 -4.17
C ILE A 24 -10.31 -4.81 -2.65
N ALA A 25 -9.14 -5.00 -2.06
CA ALA A 25 -8.96 -4.94 -0.62
C ALA A 25 -8.68 -3.49 -0.20
N GLN A 26 -9.50 -2.97 0.70
CA GLN A 26 -9.27 -1.68 1.34
C GLN A 26 -8.81 -1.91 2.76
N SER A 27 -7.81 -1.14 3.18
CA SER A 27 -7.29 -1.19 4.54
C SER A 27 -6.55 0.09 4.92
N ARG A 28 -5.88 0.08 6.07
CA ARG A 28 -5.18 1.23 6.63
C ARG A 28 -4.02 0.79 7.52
N PHE A 29 -2.87 1.45 7.37
CA PHE A 29 -1.78 1.43 8.34
C PHE A 29 -2.09 2.35 9.52
N VAL A 30 -1.67 1.96 10.72
CA VAL A 30 -1.87 2.75 11.94
C VAL A 30 -1.20 4.12 11.84
N LYS A 31 -0.05 4.19 11.15
CA LYS A 31 0.74 5.42 10.99
C LYS A 31 0.39 6.17 9.70
N LYS A 32 0.50 7.50 9.77
CA LYS A 32 0.49 8.37 8.58
C LYS A 32 1.79 8.21 7.79
N ILE A 33 1.74 8.61 6.52
CA ILE A 33 2.86 8.48 5.59
C ILE A 33 3.38 9.87 5.20
N SER A 34 4.69 10.08 5.35
CA SER A 34 5.43 11.19 4.77
C SER A 34 5.57 10.95 3.26
N MET A 35 4.87 11.78 2.48
CA MET A 35 4.74 11.56 1.03
C MET A 35 6.03 11.88 0.27
N ASP A 36 6.81 12.84 0.75
CA ASP A 36 8.12 13.20 0.22
C ASP A 36 9.09 12.01 0.34
N ILE A 37 9.17 11.40 1.52
CA ILE A 37 10.00 10.20 1.74
C ILE A 37 9.44 9.01 0.96
N LEU A 38 8.11 8.81 0.97
CA LEU A 38 7.47 7.74 0.21
C LEU A 38 7.81 7.82 -1.28
N CYS A 39 7.68 8.98 -1.91
CA CYS A 39 7.95 9.14 -3.33
C CYS A 39 9.42 8.84 -3.65
N GLN A 40 10.36 9.23 -2.80
CA GLN A 40 11.78 8.90 -2.96
C GLN A 40 12.03 7.39 -2.86
N ILE A 41 11.45 6.71 -1.86
CA ILE A 41 11.55 5.26 -1.69
C ILE A 41 10.99 4.54 -2.92
N LEU A 42 9.78 4.88 -3.35
CA LEU A 42 9.15 4.23 -4.51
C LEU A 42 9.94 4.48 -5.81
N GLN A 43 10.53 5.67 -5.98
CA GLN A 43 11.38 5.94 -7.13
C GLN A 43 12.62 5.03 -7.16
N GLN A 44 13.21 4.73 -6.00
CA GLN A 44 14.32 3.78 -5.91
C GLN A 44 13.88 2.37 -6.35
N TYR A 45 12.75 1.87 -5.83
CA TYR A 45 12.22 0.57 -6.22
C TYR A 45 11.81 0.49 -7.70
N LEU A 46 11.36 1.60 -8.29
CA LEU A 46 11.10 1.68 -9.73
C LEU A 46 12.40 1.52 -10.52
N ASN A 47 13.47 2.20 -10.10
CA ASN A 47 14.78 2.12 -10.75
C ASN A 47 15.41 0.72 -10.62
N PHE A 48 15.14 0.01 -9.52
CA PHE A 48 15.55 -1.39 -9.34
C PHE A 48 14.63 -2.41 -10.06
N GLY A 49 13.52 -1.97 -10.65
CA GLY A 49 12.57 -2.84 -11.35
C GLY A 49 11.69 -3.70 -10.43
N SER A 50 11.61 -3.38 -9.13
CA SER A 50 10.75 -4.09 -8.17
C SER A 50 9.29 -3.64 -8.21
N ILE A 51 9.03 -2.43 -8.70
CA ILE A 51 7.68 -1.89 -8.96
C ILE A 51 7.61 -1.35 -10.39
N SER A 52 6.40 -1.07 -10.88
CA SER A 52 6.18 -0.41 -12.17
C SER A 52 5.02 0.58 -12.12
N GLN A 53 4.79 1.34 -13.21
CA GLN A 53 3.65 2.25 -13.36
C GLN A 53 3.49 3.28 -12.21
N LEU A 54 4.62 3.78 -11.69
CA LEU A 54 4.63 4.70 -10.55
C LEU A 54 4.02 6.06 -10.93
N SER A 55 3.06 6.51 -10.14
CA SER A 55 2.57 7.87 -10.08
C SER A 55 2.53 8.30 -8.61
N CYS A 56 3.34 9.28 -8.22
CA CYS A 56 3.42 9.75 -6.84
C CYS A 56 3.20 11.26 -6.79
N SER A 57 2.29 11.72 -5.93
CA SER A 57 1.96 13.13 -5.76
C SER A 57 1.95 13.51 -4.28
N GLU A 58 2.95 14.27 -3.88
CA GLU A 58 3.03 14.85 -2.53
C GLU A 58 1.85 15.79 -2.25
N LYS A 59 1.49 16.62 -3.24
CA LYS A 59 0.39 17.59 -3.15
C LYS A 59 -0.97 16.92 -2.97
N LEU A 60 -1.26 15.87 -3.74
CA LEU A 60 -2.52 15.13 -3.61
C LEU A 60 -2.49 14.12 -2.45
N GLY A 61 -1.30 13.83 -1.90
CA GLY A 61 -1.12 12.86 -0.85
C GLY A 61 -1.46 11.44 -1.28
N VAL A 62 -1.14 11.07 -2.53
CA VAL A 62 -1.44 9.75 -3.09
C VAL A 62 -0.25 9.22 -3.90
N ALA A 63 -0.01 7.93 -3.80
CA ALA A 63 0.90 7.19 -4.66
C ALA A 63 0.18 5.97 -5.25
N ARG A 64 0.41 5.70 -6.54
CA ARG A 64 -0.07 4.53 -7.26
C ARG A 64 1.11 3.84 -7.92
N PHE A 65 1.18 2.52 -7.81
CA PHE A 65 2.19 1.71 -8.49
C PHE A 65 1.72 0.26 -8.59
N ASP A 66 2.35 -0.49 -9.48
CA ASP A 66 2.13 -1.92 -9.64
C ASP A 66 3.25 -2.71 -8.95
N PHE A 67 2.85 -3.73 -8.16
CA PHE A 67 3.73 -4.59 -7.36
C PHE A 67 3.11 -5.99 -7.25
N MET A 68 3.89 -7.05 -7.54
CA MET A 68 3.42 -8.45 -7.50
C MET A 68 2.09 -8.68 -8.24
N ASP A 69 1.98 -8.17 -9.47
CA ASP A 69 0.78 -8.21 -10.33
C ASP A 69 -0.47 -7.52 -9.78
N LYS A 70 -0.32 -6.72 -8.72
CA LYS A 70 -1.38 -5.94 -8.09
C LYS A 70 -1.15 -4.46 -8.30
N THR A 71 -2.23 -3.69 -8.33
CA THR A 71 -2.14 -2.22 -8.28
C THR A 71 -2.35 -1.78 -6.85
N ILE A 72 -1.37 -1.05 -6.32
CA ILE A 72 -1.35 -0.49 -4.98
C ILE A 72 -1.65 1.00 -5.08
N ILE A 73 -2.56 1.48 -4.23
CA ILE A 73 -2.84 2.91 -4.05
C ILE A 73 -2.64 3.24 -2.57
N LEU A 74 -1.63 4.05 -2.27
CA LEU A 74 -1.32 4.53 -0.92
C LEU A 74 -1.75 5.98 -0.78
N TYR A 75 -2.33 6.32 0.36
CA TYR A 75 -2.70 7.68 0.69
C TYR A 75 -1.93 8.16 1.92
N LYS A 76 -1.65 9.47 1.99
CA LYS A 76 -0.99 10.14 3.13
C LYS A 76 -1.59 9.78 4.49
N SER A 77 -2.89 9.49 4.52
CA SER A 77 -3.62 9.07 5.72
C SER A 77 -3.27 7.67 6.25
N GLY A 78 -2.40 6.93 5.57
CA GLY A 78 -2.12 5.51 5.85
C GLY A 78 -3.13 4.56 5.22
N LYS A 79 -4.20 5.06 4.57
CA LYS A 79 -5.11 4.22 3.78
C LYS A 79 -4.34 3.53 2.65
N ILE A 80 -4.70 2.28 2.36
CA ILE A 80 -4.21 1.51 1.22
C ILE A 80 -5.38 0.82 0.50
N ASP A 81 -5.38 0.88 -0.83
CA ASP A 81 -6.21 0.03 -1.68
C ASP A 81 -5.31 -0.93 -2.45
N VAL A 82 -5.60 -2.23 -2.37
CA VAL A 82 -4.93 -3.31 -3.11
C VAL A 82 -5.91 -3.88 -4.11
N ARG A 83 -5.69 -3.62 -5.39
CA ARG A 83 -6.51 -4.15 -6.49
C ARG A 83 -5.95 -5.46 -7.00
N ARG A 84 -6.80 -6.25 -7.67
CA ARG A 84 -6.46 -7.55 -8.26
C ARG A 84 -6.07 -8.62 -7.23
N THR A 85 -6.56 -8.49 -5.98
CA THR A 85 -6.33 -9.52 -4.96
C THR A 85 -7.26 -10.72 -5.15
N SER A 86 -6.78 -11.91 -4.79
CA SER A 86 -7.58 -13.15 -4.77
C SER A 86 -8.37 -13.37 -3.48
N GLY A 87 -8.11 -12.58 -2.42
CA GLY A 87 -8.80 -12.71 -1.13
C GLY A 87 -8.04 -12.06 0.02
N VAL A 88 -8.53 -12.25 1.25
CA VAL A 88 -8.01 -11.58 2.45
C VAL A 88 -6.55 -11.94 2.74
N GLU A 89 -6.16 -13.20 2.58
CA GLU A 89 -4.79 -13.65 2.86
C GLU A 89 -3.78 -13.07 1.88
N ASP A 90 -4.11 -13.08 0.58
CA ASP A 90 -3.30 -12.46 -0.47
C ASP A 90 -3.17 -10.94 -0.27
N ALA A 91 -4.26 -10.27 0.11
CA ALA A 91 -4.24 -8.87 0.49
C ALA A 91 -3.34 -8.61 1.70
N ARG A 92 -3.45 -9.43 2.77
CA ARG A 92 -2.63 -9.31 3.99
C ARG A 92 -1.14 -9.47 3.70
N ASN A 93 -0.77 -10.47 2.91
CA ASN A 93 0.62 -10.71 2.52
C ASN A 93 1.16 -9.55 1.66
N THR A 94 0.34 -9.05 0.73
CA THR A 94 0.71 -7.88 -0.08
C THR A 94 0.91 -6.65 0.79
N MET A 95 0.01 -6.39 1.74
CA MET A 95 0.11 -5.27 2.66
C MET A 95 1.37 -5.33 3.52
N LYS A 96 1.70 -6.51 4.07
CA LYS A 96 2.93 -6.68 4.85
C LYS A 96 4.18 -6.37 4.03
N ASN A 97 4.26 -6.89 2.81
CA ASN A 97 5.38 -6.62 1.90
C ASN A 97 5.47 -5.12 1.55
N VAL A 98 4.33 -4.46 1.35
CA VAL A 98 4.29 -3.01 1.12
C VAL A 98 4.71 -2.23 2.37
N GLU A 99 4.27 -2.63 3.57
CA GLU A 99 4.67 -2.02 4.84
C GLU A 99 6.18 -2.08 5.04
N ASP A 100 6.78 -3.25 4.86
CA ASP A 100 8.23 -3.45 4.96
C ASP A 100 8.98 -2.56 3.96
N MET A 101 8.50 -2.51 2.71
CA MET A 101 9.07 -1.71 1.62
C MET A 101 9.04 -0.21 1.91
N ILE A 102 7.97 0.30 2.53
CA ILE A 102 7.78 1.74 2.76
C ILE A 102 8.04 2.15 4.21
N SER A 103 8.57 1.25 5.04
CA SER A 103 8.73 1.43 6.49
C SER A 103 9.40 2.76 6.88
N GLY A 104 10.41 3.19 6.12
CA GLY A 104 11.10 4.47 6.32
C GLY A 104 10.26 5.73 6.05
N SER A 105 9.08 5.61 5.44
CA SER A 105 8.17 6.73 5.15
C SER A 105 7.09 6.96 6.20
N PHE A 106 6.95 6.09 7.19
CA PHE A 106 5.96 6.30 8.25
C PHE A 106 6.40 7.46 9.15
N SER A 107 5.50 8.42 9.34
CA SER A 107 5.74 9.55 10.24
C SER A 107 5.36 9.16 11.66
N ASP A 108 6.29 9.30 12.62
CA ASP A 108 6.05 9.06 14.04
C ASP A 108 5.23 10.16 14.74
N THR A 109 4.61 11.07 13.99
CA THR A 109 3.76 12.11 14.55
C THR A 109 2.40 11.53 14.96
N PHE A 110 2.36 11.03 16.20
CA PHE A 110 1.18 11.18 17.05
C PHE A 110 0.92 12.68 17.14
N SER A 111 -0.08 13.17 16.43
CA SER A 111 -0.59 14.51 16.66
C SER A 111 -2.02 14.33 17.16
N ASP A 112 -2.15 14.56 18.48
CA ASP A 112 -3.40 14.90 19.17
C ASP A 112 -4.21 15.96 18.41
#